data_AF-A0A811UH79-F1
#
_entry.id   AF-A0A811UH79-F1
#
_cell.length_a   1.000
_cell.length_b   1.000
_cell.length_c   1.000
_cell.angle_alpha   90.00
_cell.angle_beta   90.00
_cell.angle_gamma   90.00
#
_symmetry.space_group_name_H-M   'P 1'
#
loop_
_entity.id
_entity.type
_entity.pdbx_description
1 polymer ?
#
loop_
_entity_poly.entity_id
_entity_poly.type
_entity_poly.pdbx_seq_one_letter_code
_entity_poly.pdbx_strand_id
1 'polypeptide(L)'
;MAKSKKQEDVKHKSHKKSKKHSKSSRESAGEDDFKKVSSLKRKQTEVARVLQLKCTMLLQGNLSYLEYTELQEELCRLNALKESFAKQSAGLEKS
;
A
#
# COMPACT_ATOMS: atom_id res chain seq x y z
N MET A 1 39.31 -0.30 -50.15
CA MET A 1 39.64 -1.70 -50.51
C MET A 1 40.18 -2.39 -49.26
N ALA A 2 39.43 -3.34 -48.70
CA ALA A 2 39.70 -4.79 -48.75
C ALA A 2 40.60 -5.30 -47.58
N LYS A 3 39.88 -5.81 -46.57
CA LYS A 3 40.14 -6.77 -45.48
C LYS A 3 41.51 -7.47 -45.38
N SER A 4 41.96 -7.71 -44.15
CA SER A 4 42.44 -9.04 -43.72
C SER A 4 42.20 -9.28 -42.22
N LYS A 5 41.51 -10.39 -41.94
CA LYS A 5 41.24 -11.02 -40.64
C LYS A 5 42.50 -11.69 -40.12
N LYS A 6 42.68 -11.74 -38.80
CA LYS A 6 43.04 -13.00 -38.13
C LYS A 6 42.48 -13.04 -36.71
N GLN A 7 41.58 -14.01 -36.55
CA GLN A 7 41.00 -14.53 -35.33
C GLN A 7 41.61 -15.91 -35.15
N GLU A 8 42.02 -16.25 -33.93
CA GLU A 8 41.98 -17.58 -33.30
C GLU A 8 42.63 -17.41 -31.92
N ASP A 9 41.88 -17.46 -30.81
CA ASP A 9 41.31 -18.63 -30.15
C ASP A 9 42.29 -19.36 -29.23
N VAL A 10 41.73 -19.81 -28.09
CA VAL A 10 42.16 -20.84 -27.14
C VAL A 10 42.38 -20.31 -25.71
N LYS A 11 41.90 -20.93 -24.62
CA LYS A 11 40.74 -21.76 -24.30
C LYS A 11 40.80 -21.98 -22.78
N HIS A 12 39.81 -21.46 -22.03
CA HIS A 12 39.15 -22.09 -20.87
C HIS A 12 39.83 -22.36 -19.50
N LYS A 13 38.91 -22.39 -18.52
CA LYS A 13 38.91 -22.98 -17.16
C LYS A 13 39.39 -22.05 -16.05
N SER A 14 38.71 -21.88 -14.91
CA SER A 14 37.49 -22.51 -14.37
C SER A 14 37.19 -21.90 -12.99
N HIS A 15 35.91 -21.72 -12.69
CA HIS A 15 35.28 -21.77 -11.35
C HIS A 15 35.88 -20.97 -10.17
N LYS A 16 35.15 -19.93 -9.73
CA LYS A 16 34.73 -19.84 -8.32
C LYS A 16 33.30 -19.32 -8.20
N LYS A 17 32.36 -20.26 -8.25
CA LYS A 17 30.97 -20.09 -7.81
C LYS A 17 31.00 -20.06 -6.28
N SER A 18 31.08 -18.89 -5.66
CA SER A 18 30.90 -18.76 -4.21
C SER A 18 29.42 -18.88 -3.88
N LYS A 19 29.05 -20.06 -3.38
CA LYS A 19 27.78 -20.36 -2.71
C LYS A 19 27.63 -19.47 -1.47
N LYS A 20 26.41 -18.94 -1.31
CA LYS A 20 25.64 -18.76 -0.07
C LYS A 20 26.41 -18.57 1.25
N HIS A 21 26.29 -17.36 1.81
CA HIS A 21 25.84 -17.16 3.19
C HIS A 21 24.83 -16.00 3.13
N SER A 22 23.52 -16.22 3.04
CA SER A 22 22.64 -16.43 4.20
C SER A 22 23.03 -15.56 5.41
N LYS A 23 22.82 -14.24 5.32
CA LYS A 23 22.39 -13.49 6.49
C LYS A 23 20.99 -12.95 6.21
N SER A 24 20.10 -13.37 7.08
CA SER A 24 18.67 -13.13 7.11
C SER A 24 18.30 -11.68 6.84
N SER A 25 17.75 -11.40 5.66
CA SER A 25 16.80 -10.30 5.51
C SER A 25 15.45 -10.76 6.10
N ARG A 26 15.42 -11.02 7.41
CA ARG A 26 14.20 -11.33 8.16
C ARG A 26 13.78 -10.18 9.08
N GLU A 27 14.58 -9.12 9.16
CA GLU A 27 14.29 -7.94 10.00
C GLU A 27 13.51 -6.84 9.25
N SER A 28 13.48 -6.85 7.92
CA SER A 28 12.74 -5.83 7.14
C SER A 28 11.23 -6.12 7.01
N ALA A 29 10.75 -7.32 7.31
CA ALA A 29 9.33 -7.66 7.17
C ALA A 29 8.49 -7.03 8.30
N GLY A 30 8.98 -7.10 9.55
CA GLY A 30 8.23 -6.61 10.72
C GLY A 30 8.11 -5.09 10.81
N GLU A 31 9.13 -4.33 10.39
CA GLU A 31 9.04 -2.85 10.37
C GLU A 31 8.05 -2.34 9.33
N ASP A 32 7.98 -2.98 8.16
CA ASP A 32 7.07 -2.60 7.08
C ASP A 32 5.61 -2.88 7.48
N ASP A 33 5.36 -4.05 8.09
CA ASP A 33 4.02 -4.40 8.57
C ASP A 33 3.56 -3.53 9.74
N PHE A 34 4.46 -3.15 10.66
CA PHE A 34 4.13 -2.19 11.73
C PHE A 34 3.81 -0.78 11.17
N LYS A 35 4.54 -0.34 10.14
CA LYS A 35 4.25 0.93 9.42
C LYS A 35 2.92 0.85 8.68
N LYS A 36 2.58 -0.28 8.06
CA LYS A 36 1.27 -0.51 7.42
C LYS A 36 0.13 -0.48 8.44
N VAL A 37 0.26 -1.18 9.57
CA VAL A 37 -0.78 -1.20 10.62
C VAL A 37 -0.97 0.18 11.25
N SER A 38 0.12 0.89 11.59
CA SER A 38 0.02 2.23 12.17
C SER A 38 -0.57 3.27 11.20
N SER A 39 -0.20 3.21 9.92
CA SER A 39 -0.81 4.07 8.89
C SER A 39 -2.28 3.73 8.64
N LEU A 40 -2.65 2.45 8.64
CA LEU A 40 -4.05 2.01 8.53
C LEU A 40 -4.89 2.51 9.71
N LYS A 41 -4.38 2.40 10.94
CA LYS A 41 -5.06 2.93 12.13
C LYS A 41 -5.30 4.44 12.02
N ARG A 42 -4.31 5.22 11.57
CA ARG A 42 -4.47 6.67 11.32
C ARG A 42 -5.57 6.94 10.28
N LYS A 43 -5.59 6.18 9.18
CA LYS A 43 -6.64 6.31 8.15
C LYS A 43 -8.03 5.98 8.69
N GLN A 44 -8.17 4.93 9.51
CA GLN A 44 -9.43 4.58 10.15
C GLN A 44 -9.92 5.69 11.10
N THR A 45 -9.04 6.24 11.93
CA THR A 45 -9.37 7.35 12.82
C THR A 45 -9.84 8.57 12.04
N GLU A 46 -9.13 8.93 10.97
CA GLU A 46 -9.50 10.10 10.17
C GLU A 46 -10.82 9.90 9.43
N VAL A 47 -11.07 8.72 8.85
CA VAL A 47 -12.36 8.41 8.23
C VAL A 47 -13.49 8.46 9.24
N ALA A 48 -13.29 7.94 10.45
CA ALA A 48 -14.29 8.03 11.52
C ALA A 48 -14.57 9.49 11.92
N ARG A 49 -13.52 10.30 12.04
CA ARG A 49 -13.63 11.73 12.34
C ARG A 49 -14.41 12.48 11.26
N VAL A 50 -14.09 12.24 9.98
CA VAL A 50 -14.77 12.88 8.85
C VAL A 50 -16.23 12.42 8.76
N LEU A 51 -16.51 11.13 8.93
CA LEU A 51 -17.89 10.60 8.99
C LEU A 51 -18.70 11.32 10.06
N GLN A 52 -18.16 11.44 11.27
CA GLN A 52 -18.84 12.13 12.36
C GLN A 52 -19.14 13.58 12.00
N LEU A 53 -18.15 14.31 11.46
CA LEU A 53 -18.33 15.69 11.02
C LEU A 53 -19.42 15.82 9.95
N LYS A 54 -19.41 14.96 8.94
CA LYS A 54 -20.37 14.96 7.84
C LYS A 54 -21.79 14.60 8.32
N CYS A 55 -21.92 13.65 9.25
CA CYS A 55 -23.19 13.37 9.91
C CYS A 55 -23.70 14.57 10.71
N THR A 56 -22.82 15.30 11.41
CA THR A 56 -23.21 16.53 12.10
C THR A 56 -23.68 17.60 11.13
N MET A 57 -22.99 17.80 10.00
CA MET A 57 -23.44 18.74 8.94
C MET A 57 -24.82 18.36 8.40
N LEU A 58 -25.07 17.07 8.19
CA LEU A 58 -26.37 16.57 7.74
C LEU A 58 -27.48 16.89 8.75
N LEU A 59 -27.22 16.68 10.04
CA LEU A 59 -28.18 16.93 11.12
C LEU A 59 -28.46 18.42 11.36
N GLN A 60 -27.53 19.31 11.01
CA GLN A 60 -27.73 20.76 11.13
C GLN A 60 -28.83 21.30 10.20
N GLY A 61 -29.15 20.58 9.11
CA GLY A 61 -30.29 20.92 8.23
C GLY A 61 -30.13 22.18 7.39
N ASN A 62 -28.97 22.84 7.44
CA ASN A 62 -28.67 24.07 6.69
C ASN A 62 -28.00 23.78 5.34
N LEU A 63 -28.57 22.83 4.58
CA LEU A 63 -28.04 22.42 3.28
C LEU A 63 -29.10 22.66 2.20
N SER A 64 -28.68 23.17 1.05
CA SER A 64 -29.50 23.12 -0.16
C SER A 64 -29.70 21.66 -0.61
N TYR A 65 -30.69 21.43 -1.48
CA TYR A 65 -30.98 20.10 -1.99
C TYR A 65 -29.78 19.44 -2.71
N LEU A 66 -29.01 20.24 -3.45
CA LEU A 66 -27.83 19.73 -4.14
C LEU A 66 -26.73 19.35 -3.15
N GLU A 67 -26.45 20.21 -2.16
CA GLU A 67 -25.47 19.93 -1.11
C GLU A 67 -25.86 18.71 -0.27
N TYR A 68 -27.16 18.52 0.02
CA TYR A 68 -27.66 17.33 0.70
C TYR A 68 -27.37 16.06 -0.10
N THR A 69 -27.63 16.08 -1.41
CA THR A 69 -27.39 14.93 -2.29
C THR A 69 -25.92 14.58 -2.36
N GLU A 70 -25.05 15.57 -2.55
CA GLU A 70 -23.60 15.40 -2.55
C GLU A 70 -23.08 14.88 -1.19
N LEU A 71 -23.64 15.39 -0.10
CA LEU A 71 -23.28 14.94 1.24
C LEU A 71 -23.69 13.48 1.49
N GLN A 72 -24.87 13.06 1.01
CA GLN A 72 -25.31 11.66 1.07
C GLN A 72 -24.38 10.73 0.29
N GLU A 73 -24.02 11.11 -0.94
CA GLU A 73 -23.07 10.33 -1.74
C GLU A 73 -21.70 10.22 -1.05
N GLU A 74 -21.22 11.31 -0.45
CA GLU A 74 -19.97 11.30 0.28
C GLU A 74 -20.02 10.41 1.53
N LEU A 75 -21.12 10.44 2.28
CA LEU A 75 -21.33 9.54 3.42
C LEU A 75 -21.34 8.06 2.99
N CYS A 76 -21.93 7.75 1.84
CA CYS A 76 -21.87 6.40 1.26
C CYS A 76 -20.43 5.99 0.92
N ARG A 77 -19.68 6.85 0.24
CA ARG A 77 -18.26 6.59 -0.09
C ARG A 77 -17.40 6.39 1.16
N LEU A 78 -17.58 7.22 2.18
CA LEU A 78 -16.84 7.14 3.44
C LEU A 78 -17.17 5.86 4.22
N ASN A 79 -18.43 5.41 4.23
CA ASN A 79 -18.80 4.15 4.86
C ASN A 79 -18.20 2.95 4.13
N ALA A 80 -18.21 2.93 2.79
CA ALA A 80 -17.52 1.90 2.02
C ALA A 80 -16.01 1.89 2.30
N LEU A 81 -15.39 3.06 2.44
CA LEU A 81 -13.98 3.19 2.79
C LEU A 81 -13.68 2.66 4.20
N LYS A 82 -14.54 2.96 5.19
CA LYS A 82 -14.46 2.41 6.55
C LYS A 82 -14.48 0.89 6.54
N GLU A 83 -15.38 0.28 5.78
CA GLU A 83 -15.47 -1.17 5.61
C GLU A 83 -14.24 -1.77 4.92
N SER A 84 -13.72 -1.10 3.89
CA SER A 84 -12.48 -1.50 3.22
C SER A 84 -11.30 -1.54 4.19
N PHE A 85 -11.15 -0.53 5.03
CA PHE A 85 -10.11 -0.54 6.06
C PHE A 85 -10.34 -1.60 7.12
N ALA A 86 -11.59 -1.89 7.51
CA ALA A 86 -11.89 -2.97 8.45
C ALA A 86 -11.47 -4.35 7.90
N LYS A 87 -11.71 -4.60 6.60
CA LYS A 87 -11.26 -5.81 5.91
C LYS A 87 -9.73 -5.89 5.85
N GLN A 88 -9.05 -4.79 5.56
CA GLN A 88 -7.59 -4.72 5.54
C GLN A 88 -6.98 -4.95 6.92
N SER A 89 -7.52 -4.35 7.99
CA SER A 89 -7.05 -4.64 9.35
C SER A 89 -7.23 -6.12 9.71
N ALA A 90 -8.37 -6.72 9.37
CA ALA A 90 -8.63 -8.13 9.64
C ALA A 90 -7.69 -9.08 8.86
N GLY A 91 -7.15 -8.65 7.70
CA GLY A 91 -6.13 -9.39 6.96
C GLY A 91 -4.74 -9.26 7.59
N LEU A 92 -4.41 -8.08 8.12
CA LEU A 92 -3.13 -7.82 8.77
C LEU A 92 -3.00 -8.48 10.15
N GLU A 93 -4.10 -8.68 10.90
CA GLU A 93 -4.06 -9.40 12.18
C GLU A 93 -3.95 -10.94 12.04
N LYS A 94 -4.12 -11.47 10.82
CA LYS A 94 -4.02 -12.91 10.52
C LYS A 94 -2.68 -13.31 9.89
N SER A 95 -1.79 -12.34 9.64
CA SER A 95 -0.47 -12.54 9.02
C SER A 95 0.63 -12.59 10.10
#